data_AF-A0A0D7Q5I3-F1
#
_entry.id   AF-A0A0D7Q5I3-F1
#
_cell.length_a   1.000
_cell.length_b   1.000
_cell.length_c   1.000
_cell.angle_alpha   90.00
_cell.angle_beta   90.00
_cell.angle_gamma   90.00
#
_symmetry.space_group_name_H-M   'P 1'
#
loop_
_entity.id
_entity.type
_entity.pdbx_description
1 polymer ?
#
loop_
_entity_poly.entity_id
_entity_poly.type
_entity_poly.pdbx_seq_one_letter_code
_entity_poly.pdbx_strand_id
1 'polypeptide(L)'
;MKSGYPVRGIGIFGRAGYGPQATNPITSYASVGLIAQGLFSRREYDSFGVGFYYNRTSNNLKADITQLTLGTTNASDESGVEVFYDFAITPAIQLIPSYQHIWHPLAAQVAKGQDHADLFLTRLTVAW
;
A
#
# COMPACT_ATOMS: atom_id res chain seq x y z
N MET A 1 2.20 -27.39 -25.91
CA MET A 1 2.32 -26.16 -25.10
C MET A 1 1.01 -25.41 -25.22
N LYS A 2 0.23 -25.31 -24.14
CA LYS A 2 -1.08 -24.64 -24.18
C LYS A 2 -0.86 -23.14 -24.35
N SER A 3 -1.50 -22.57 -25.36
CA SER A 3 -1.57 -21.16 -25.75
C SER A 3 -1.58 -20.21 -24.55
N GLY A 4 -0.57 -19.33 -24.46
CA GLY A 4 -0.44 -18.31 -23.42
C GLY A 4 -1.36 -17.13 -23.66
N TYR A 5 -2.68 -17.36 -23.58
CA TYR A 5 -3.63 -16.25 -23.53
C TYR A 5 -3.41 -15.48 -22.23
N PRO A 6 -3.28 -14.14 -22.26
CA PRO A 6 -3.20 -13.33 -21.06
C PRO A 6 -4.45 -13.60 -20.21
N VAL A 7 -4.24 -13.94 -18.94
CA VAL A 7 -5.32 -14.22 -18.00
C VAL A 7 -6.09 -12.92 -17.79
N ARG A 8 -7.26 -12.82 -18.41
CA ARG A 8 -8.20 -11.72 -18.17
C ARG A 8 -9.05 -12.06 -16.96
N GLY A 9 -9.16 -11.12 -16.04
CA GLY A 9 -9.98 -11.34 -14.85
C GLY A 9 -9.71 -10.34 -13.74
N ILE A 10 -10.46 -10.51 -12.66
CA ILE A 10 -10.32 -9.77 -11.41
C ILE A 10 -9.79 -10.74 -10.36
N GLY A 11 -8.61 -10.44 -9.83
CA GLY A 11 -8.02 -11.07 -8.67
C GLY A 11 -8.31 -10.28 -7.41
N ILE A 12 -8.54 -10.99 -6.31
CA ILE A 12 -8.67 -10.40 -4.97
C ILE A 12 -7.57 -11.01 -4.11
N PHE A 13 -6.91 -10.18 -3.32
CA PHE A 13 -5.94 -10.65 -2.34
C PHE A 13 -6.16 -9.98 -0.99
N GLY A 14 -5.79 -10.69 0.07
CA GLY A 14 -5.83 -10.18 1.43
C GLY A 14 -4.60 -10.65 2.19
N ARG A 15 -4.11 -9.80 3.10
CA ARG A 15 -3.04 -10.14 4.04
C ARG A 15 -3.45 -9.67 5.42
N ALA A 16 -3.17 -10.47 6.43
CA ALA A 16 -3.32 -10.06 7.82
C ALA A 16 -2.12 -10.56 8.63
N GLY A 17 -1.77 -9.82 9.68
CA GLY A 17 -0.65 -10.14 10.56
C GLY A 17 -0.88 -9.62 11.97
N TYR A 18 -0.25 -10.26 12.93
CA TYR A 18 -0.27 -9.88 14.34
C TYR A 18 1.12 -10.03 14.94
N GLY A 19 1.52 -9.06 15.74
CA GLY A 19 2.79 -9.03 16.47
C GLY A 19 2.55 -8.63 17.92
N PRO A 20 3.23 -9.26 18.90
CA PRO A 20 3.16 -8.83 20.28
C PRO A 20 3.57 -7.37 20.44
N GLN A 21 2.74 -6.60 21.13
CA GLN A 21 2.91 -5.16 21.33
C GLN A 21 4.20 -4.79 22.10
N ALA A 22 4.72 -5.71 22.91
CA ALA A 22 5.94 -5.50 23.71
C ALA A 22 7.21 -5.45 22.86
N THR A 23 7.21 -6.05 21.67
CA THR A 23 8.41 -6.18 20.82
C THR A 23 8.21 -5.61 19.42
N ASN A 24 6.98 -5.30 19.02
CA ASN A 24 6.68 -4.80 17.69
C ASN A 24 6.03 -3.41 17.75
N PRO A 25 6.46 -2.47 16.88
CA PRO A 25 5.82 -1.16 16.75
C PRO A 25 4.43 -1.24 16.12
N ILE A 26 4.16 -2.31 15.36
CA ILE A 26 2.85 -2.61 14.74
C ILE A 26 2.29 -3.86 15.42
N THR A 27 1.17 -3.71 16.12
CA THR A 27 0.51 -4.82 16.82
C THR A 27 -0.29 -5.70 15.86
N SER A 28 -0.95 -5.09 14.88
CA SER A 28 -1.72 -5.83 13.89
C SER A 28 -1.75 -5.10 12.57
N TYR A 29 -1.83 -5.87 11.50
CA TYR A 29 -1.90 -5.39 10.13
C TYR A 29 -3.00 -6.12 9.38
N ALA A 30 -3.73 -5.40 8.55
CA ALA A 30 -4.61 -5.99 7.55
C ALA A 30 -4.51 -5.21 6.24
N SER A 31 -4.59 -5.90 5.11
CA SER A 31 -4.73 -5.29 3.80
C SER A 31 -5.61 -6.14 2.91
N VAL A 32 -6.28 -5.48 1.99
CA VAL A 32 -7.08 -6.09 0.93
C VAL A 32 -6.77 -5.35 -0.36
N GLY A 33 -6.79 -6.06 -1.48
CA GLY A 33 -6.64 -5.43 -2.77
C GLY A 33 -7.34 -6.19 -3.88
N LEU A 34 -7.61 -5.45 -4.94
CA LEU A 34 -8.18 -5.92 -6.19
C LEU A 34 -7.18 -5.64 -7.30
N ILE A 35 -7.00 -6.59 -8.21
CA ILE A 35 -6.21 -6.43 -9.42
C ILE A 35 -7.07 -6.88 -10.58
N ALA A 36 -7.27 -6.03 -11.58
CA ALA A 36 -7.96 -6.36 -12.80
C ALA A 36 -6.97 -6.38 -13.96
N GLN A 37 -6.93 -7.48 -14.71
CA GLN A 37 -6.04 -7.66 -15.86
C GLN A 37 -6.82 -7.72 -17.16
N GLY A 38 -6.34 -7.00 -18.18
CA GLY A 38 -6.87 -7.02 -19.54
C GLY A 38 -8.27 -6.41 -19.67
N LEU A 39 -8.53 -5.28 -18.99
CA LEU A 39 -9.81 -4.56 -19.00
C LEU A 39 -10.22 -4.03 -20.39
N PHE A 40 -9.26 -3.79 -21.27
CA PHE A 40 -9.51 -3.24 -22.60
C PHE A 40 -9.14 -4.24 -23.70
N SER A 41 -10.00 -4.37 -24.71
CA SER A 41 -9.80 -5.30 -25.83
C SER A 41 -8.48 -5.08 -26.57
N ARG A 42 -8.01 -3.82 -26.65
CA ARG A 42 -6.76 -3.42 -27.32
C ARG A 42 -5.53 -3.48 -26.41
N ARG A 43 -5.71 -3.66 -25.09
CA ARG A 43 -4.65 -3.67 -24.08
C ARG A 43 -4.85 -4.80 -23.10
N GLU A 44 -4.66 -6.00 -23.63
CA GLU A 44 -4.88 -7.25 -22.90
C GLU A 44 -3.81 -7.54 -21.83
N TYR A 45 -2.66 -6.87 -21.92
CA TYR A 45 -1.54 -7.01 -20.96
C TYR A 45 -1.52 -5.91 -19.88
N ASP A 46 -2.33 -4.86 -20.03
CA ASP A 46 -2.43 -3.82 -19.01
C ASP A 46 -3.20 -4.35 -17.80
N SER A 47 -2.81 -3.89 -16.60
CA SER A 47 -3.53 -4.20 -15.38
C SER A 47 -3.79 -2.96 -14.53
N PHE A 48 -4.85 -3.01 -13.74
CA PHE A 48 -5.22 -1.95 -12.81
C PHE A 48 -5.33 -2.57 -11.42
N GLY A 49 -4.84 -1.87 -10.40
CA GLY A 49 -4.93 -2.33 -9.03
C GLY A 49 -5.37 -1.24 -8.07
N VAL A 50 -6.13 -1.66 -7.06
CA VAL A 50 -6.44 -0.84 -5.88
C VAL A 50 -6.21 -1.68 -4.63
N GLY A 51 -5.55 -1.11 -3.64
CA GLY A 51 -5.28 -1.74 -2.36
C GLY A 51 -5.63 -0.80 -1.22
N PHE A 52 -6.17 -1.35 -0.14
CA PHE A 52 -6.34 -0.67 1.13
C PHE A 52 -5.58 -1.43 2.21
N TYR A 53 -4.96 -0.71 3.13
CA TYR A 53 -4.33 -1.29 4.30
C TYR A 53 -4.64 -0.51 5.57
N TYR A 54 -4.53 -1.23 6.69
CA TYR A 54 -4.65 -0.70 8.03
C TYR A 54 -3.54 -1.30 8.91
N ASN A 55 -2.79 -0.41 9.56
CA ASN A 55 -1.70 -0.68 10.48
C ASN A 55 -2.10 -0.18 11.87
N ARG A 56 -2.26 -1.11 12.82
CA ARG A 56 -2.46 -0.75 14.21
C ARG A 56 -1.11 -0.53 14.89
N THR A 57 -0.84 0.71 15.23
CA THR A 57 0.36 1.09 15.98
C THR A 57 0.23 0.60 17.42
N SER A 58 1.32 0.06 17.97
CA SER A 58 1.41 -0.43 19.35
C SER A 58 0.99 0.65 20.36
N ASN A 59 0.12 0.31 21.32
CA ASN A 59 -0.27 1.29 22.35
C ASN A 59 0.93 1.66 23.25
N ASN A 60 1.92 0.77 23.39
CA ASN A 60 3.16 1.07 24.12
C ASN A 60 3.92 2.18 23.38
N LEU A 61 4.08 2.02 22.06
CA LEU A 61 4.74 3.03 21.24
C LEU A 61 3.99 4.37 21.25
N LYS A 62 2.64 4.35 21.20
CA LYS A 62 1.83 5.57 21.32
C LYS A 62 2.06 6.26 22.67
N ALA A 63 2.05 5.50 23.75
CA ALA A 63 2.29 6.02 25.10
C ALA A 63 3.71 6.61 25.24
N ASP A 64 4.72 5.92 24.71
CA ASP A 64 6.12 6.38 24.73
C ASP A 64 6.26 7.70 23.96
N ILE A 65 5.62 7.85 22.81
CA ILE A 65 5.62 9.10 22.03
C ILE A 65 4.97 10.24 22.81
N THR A 66 3.80 10.01 23.39
CA THR A 66 3.11 11.03 24.21
C THR A 66 3.98 11.43 25.41
N GLN A 67 4.62 10.47 26.08
CA GLN A 67 5.48 10.75 27.22
C GLN A 67 6.75 11.54 26.84
N LEU A 68 7.45 11.12 25.78
CA LEU A 68 8.69 11.76 25.32
C LEU A 68 8.46 13.16 24.76
N THR A 69 7.26 13.43 24.23
CA THR A 69 6.86 14.75 23.73
C THR A 69 6.17 15.60 24.79
N LEU A 70 6.17 15.17 26.07
CA LEU A 70 5.51 15.88 27.17
C LEU A 70 4.02 16.19 26.89
N GLY A 71 3.36 15.30 26.15
CA GLY A 71 1.95 15.41 25.76
C GLY A 71 1.67 16.33 24.56
N THR A 72 2.68 16.90 23.91
CA THR A 72 2.45 17.80 22.76
C THR A 72 2.05 17.06 21.49
N THR A 73 2.35 15.76 21.41
CA THR A 73 2.16 14.95 20.20
C THR A 73 1.57 13.59 20.53
N ASN A 74 0.68 13.10 19.66
CA ASN A 74 0.08 11.78 19.75
C ASN A 74 0.25 11.02 18.44
N ALA A 75 0.38 9.70 18.55
CA ALA A 75 0.42 8.79 17.42
C ALA A 75 -0.91 8.04 17.26
N SER A 76 -1.37 7.91 16.03
CA SER A 76 -2.61 7.20 15.67
C SER A 76 -2.31 5.89 14.95
N ASP A 77 -3.37 5.16 14.61
CA ASP A 77 -3.26 4.02 13.69
C ASP A 77 -3.18 4.56 12.26
N GLU A 78 -2.33 3.92 11.46
CA GLU A 78 -2.09 4.33 10.09
C GLU A 78 -2.98 3.51 9.16
N SER A 79 -3.55 4.15 8.15
CA SER A 79 -4.22 3.46 7.05
C SER A 79 -3.82 4.09 5.75
N GLY A 80 -4.02 3.38 4.65
CA GLY A 80 -3.76 3.96 3.35
C GLY A 80 -4.44 3.22 2.23
N VAL A 81 -4.60 3.93 1.13
CA VAL A 81 -5.09 3.40 -0.13
C VAL A 81 -4.02 3.63 -1.19
N GLU A 82 -3.78 2.62 -2.02
CA GLU A 82 -2.95 2.73 -3.21
C GLU A 82 -3.80 2.38 -4.43
N VAL A 83 -3.64 3.15 -5.50
CA VAL A 83 -4.16 2.84 -6.83
C VAL A 83 -2.99 2.87 -7.80
N PHE A 84 -2.95 1.91 -8.72
CA PHE A 84 -1.92 1.86 -9.75
C PHE A 84 -2.50 1.37 -11.08
N TYR A 85 -1.84 1.77 -12.15
CA TYR A 85 -2.11 1.27 -13.48
C TYR A 85 -0.81 0.77 -14.09
N ASP A 86 -0.77 -0.51 -14.45
CA ASP A 86 0.35 -1.14 -15.14
C ASP A 86 0.14 -1.04 -16.65
N PHE A 87 0.97 -0.22 -17.27
CA PHE A 87 1.05 -0.04 -18.70
C PHE A 87 2.10 -0.98 -19.28
N ALA A 88 1.67 -2.00 -20.02
CA ALA A 88 2.57 -2.90 -20.72
C ALA A 88 3.01 -2.25 -22.04
N ILE A 89 4.19 -1.62 -22.05
CA ILE A 89 4.79 -1.07 -23.29
C ILE A 89 5.11 -2.24 -24.23
N THR A 90 5.72 -3.29 -23.67
CA THR A 90 5.92 -4.60 -24.30
C THR A 90 5.71 -5.69 -23.25
N PRO A 91 5.62 -6.98 -23.62
CA PRO A 91 5.57 -8.07 -22.64
C PRO A 91 6.77 -8.12 -21.68
N ALA A 92 7.88 -7.46 -22.01
CA ALA A 92 9.10 -7.41 -21.21
C ALA A 92 9.30 -6.07 -20.48
N ILE A 93 8.52 -5.04 -20.78
CA ILE A 93 8.69 -3.68 -20.26
C ILE A 93 7.34 -3.15 -19.79
N GLN A 94 7.25 -2.88 -18.48
CA GLN A 94 6.04 -2.39 -17.82
C GLN A 94 6.32 -1.08 -17.11
N LEU A 95 5.46 -0.09 -17.35
CA LEU A 95 5.48 1.22 -16.69
C LEU A 95 4.26 1.35 -15.79
N ILE A 96 4.48 1.53 -14.49
CA ILE A 96 3.44 1.45 -13.48
C ILE A 96 3.41 2.76 -12.68
N PRO A 97 2.68 3.80 -13.13
CA PRO A 97 2.31 4.91 -12.26
C PRO A 97 1.39 4.44 -11.12
N SER A 98 1.64 4.96 -9.92
CA SER A 98 0.78 4.74 -8.77
C SER A 98 0.59 6.02 -7.94
N TYR A 99 -0.54 6.06 -7.26
CA TYR A 99 -0.88 7.07 -6.28
C TYR A 99 -1.23 6.38 -4.97
N GLN A 100 -0.67 6.87 -3.87
CA GLN A 100 -0.96 6.39 -2.54
C GLN A 100 -1.34 7.56 -1.64
N HIS A 101 -2.45 7.40 -0.93
CA HIS A 101 -2.86 8.33 0.13
C HIS A 101 -2.77 7.60 1.46
N ILE A 102 -2.04 8.17 2.40
CA ILE A 102 -1.80 7.61 3.73
C ILE A 102 -2.42 8.55 4.77
N TRP A 103 -3.30 8.01 5.61
CA TRP A 103 -3.85 8.68 6.78
C TRP A 103 -3.02 8.33 8.02
N HIS A 104 -2.75 9.35 8.83
CA HIS A 104 -1.94 9.31 10.04
C HIS A 104 -0.58 8.59 9.86
N PRO A 105 0.23 9.00 8.87
CA PRO A 105 1.58 8.46 8.72
C PRO A 105 2.40 8.76 9.97
N LEU A 106 2.82 7.71 10.70
CA LEU A 106 3.40 7.86 12.05
C LEU A 106 4.52 8.90 12.09
N ALA A 107 5.45 8.85 11.13
CA ALA A 107 6.58 9.77 11.09
C ALA A 107 6.15 11.22 10.81
N ALA A 108 5.19 11.46 9.91
CA ALA A 108 4.76 12.82 9.58
C ALA A 108 3.87 13.41 10.69
N GLN A 109 3.04 12.57 11.32
CA GLN A 109 2.22 12.96 12.46
C GLN A 109 3.09 13.36 13.64
N VAL A 110 4.11 12.55 13.95
CA VAL A 110 4.97 12.82 15.12
C VAL A 110 5.96 13.94 14.87
N ALA A 111 6.62 13.98 13.71
CA ALA A 111 7.68 14.94 13.45
C ALA A 111 7.18 16.30 12.94
N LYS A 112 6.03 16.32 12.25
CA LYS A 112 5.52 17.51 11.54
C LYS A 112 4.08 17.88 11.86
N GLY A 113 3.38 17.10 12.71
CA GLY A 113 1.97 17.32 13.01
C GLY A 113 1.04 17.14 11.80
N GLN A 114 1.49 16.43 10.76
CA GLN A 114 0.70 16.19 9.55
C GLN A 114 -0.14 14.93 9.71
N ASP A 115 -1.42 15.01 9.35
CA ASP A 115 -2.39 13.92 9.49
C ASP A 115 -2.53 13.06 8.23
N HIS A 116 -1.91 13.46 7.12
CA HIS A 116 -1.92 12.69 5.88
C HIS A 116 -0.60 12.83 5.10
N ALA A 117 -0.40 11.94 4.14
CA ALA A 117 0.66 12.04 3.14
C ALA A 117 0.18 11.49 1.78
N ASP A 118 0.47 12.24 0.73
CA ASP A 118 0.22 11.86 -0.66
C ASP A 118 1.52 11.47 -1.34
N LEU A 119 1.54 10.31 -1.98
CA LEU A 119 2.69 9.82 -2.75
C LEU A 119 2.29 9.56 -4.19
N PHE A 120 3.10 10.08 -5.11
CA PHE A 120 3.03 9.81 -6.53
C PHE A 120 4.30 9.06 -6.91
N LEU A 121 4.14 7.82 -7.37
CA LEU A 121 5.26 6.97 -7.74
C LEU A 121 5.13 6.53 -9.19
N THR A 122 6.26 6.17 -9.78
CA THR A 122 6.31 5.48 -11.06
C THR A 122 7.33 4.37 -10.95
N ARG A 123 6.91 3.14 -11.23
CA ARG A 123 7.74 1.95 -11.22
C ARG A 123 7.97 1.48 -12.66
N LEU A 124 9.19 1.07 -12.96
CA LEU A 124 9.56 0.46 -14.23
C LEU A 124 10.03 -0.96 -13.95
N THR A 125 9.41 -1.95 -14.61
CA THR A 125 9.83 -3.35 -14.56
C THR A 125 10.34 -3.76 -15.93
N VAL A 126 11.53 -4.38 -15.97
CA VAL A 126 12.15 -4.90 -17.18
C VAL A 126 12.56 -6.35 -16.95
N ALA A 127 12.19 -7.23 -17.87
CA ALA A 127 12.63 -8.63 -17.90
C ALA A 127 13.49 -8.87 -19.16
N TRP A 128 14.62 -9.57 -19.00
CA TRP A 128 15.53 -9.93 -20.09
C TRP A 128 16.05 -11.36 -19.91
#